data_AF-A0A7L1BL73-F1
#
_entry.id   AF-A0A7L1BL73-F1
#
_cell.length_a   1.000
_cell.length_b   1.000
_cell.length_c   1.000
_cell.angle_alpha   90.00
_cell.angle_beta   90.00
_cell.angle_gamma   90.00
#
_symmetry.space_group_name_H-M   'P 1'
#
loop_
_entity.id
_entity.type
_entity.pdbx_description
1 polymer ?
#
loop_
_entity_poly.entity_id
_entity_poly.type
_entity_poly.pdbx_seq_one_letter_code
_entity_poly.pdbx_strand_id
1 'polypeptide(L)'
;FRPPARGFQCSARGCRAHRSAGGALVANVLRNGSVLLQWGLRHWGPPPPRPSAALRGFALNCSWDGTYTRFPCDSVELGAACRDYLLAEAHGSVRYRLCLQPRYAPPRPAPPAQCVEFRVEPAAMRDIVVAMTAVGGSICVMLVFICLLVAYITENLMSP
;
A
#
# COMPACT_ATOMS: atom_id res chain seq x y z
N PHE A 1 20.24 4.54 6.41
CA PHE A 1 19.76 3.19 6.03
C PHE A 1 18.74 2.72 7.05
N ARG A 2 17.59 2.17 6.60
CA ARG A 2 16.54 1.64 7.48
C ARG A 2 16.89 0.20 7.88
N PRO A 3 16.79 -0.19 9.17
CA PRO A 3 16.94 -1.58 9.57
C PRO A 3 15.75 -2.42 9.05
N PRO A 4 15.97 -3.67 8.66
CA PRO A 4 14.88 -4.53 8.18
C PRO A 4 13.86 -4.78 9.30
N ALA A 5 12.58 -4.73 8.96
CA ALA A 5 11.48 -5.05 9.86
C ALA A 5 11.41 -6.56 10.09
N ARG A 6 12.20 -7.02 11.05
CA ARG A 6 12.22 -8.43 11.48
C ARG A 6 10.95 -8.72 12.28
N GLY A 7 10.30 -9.85 11.99
CA GLY A 7 9.13 -10.31 12.74
C GLY A 7 7.88 -9.46 12.57
N PHE A 8 7.85 -8.51 11.62
CA PHE A 8 6.64 -7.75 11.34
C PHE A 8 5.53 -8.71 10.88
N GLN A 9 4.40 -8.65 11.56
CA GLN A 9 3.20 -9.40 11.22
C GLN A 9 2.08 -8.41 10.98
N CYS A 10 1.47 -8.52 9.82
CA CYS A 10 0.39 -7.64 9.46
C CYS A 10 -0.88 -8.00 10.25
N SER A 11 -1.31 -7.11 11.15
CA SER A 11 -2.60 -7.22 11.82
C SER A 11 -3.72 -6.68 10.93
N ALA A 12 -4.82 -7.40 10.79
CA ALA A 12 -5.95 -7.01 9.94
C ALA A 12 -6.52 -5.62 10.29
N ARG A 13 -6.33 -5.17 11.54
CA ARG A 13 -6.73 -3.82 11.96
C ARG A 13 -5.82 -2.73 11.38
N GLY A 14 -4.54 -2.99 11.12
CA GLY A 14 -3.57 -1.98 10.69
C GLY A 14 -3.11 -2.08 9.24
N CYS A 15 -3.34 -3.22 8.59
CA CYS A 15 -2.83 -3.48 7.25
C CYS A 15 -3.51 -4.69 6.60
N ARG A 16 -3.22 -4.88 5.32
CA ARG A 16 -3.66 -6.04 4.53
C ARG A 16 -2.47 -6.75 3.91
N ALA A 17 -2.33 -8.05 4.18
CA ALA A 17 -1.27 -8.86 3.61
C ALA A 17 -1.72 -9.55 2.32
N HIS A 18 -0.91 -9.42 1.27
CA HIS A 18 -1.06 -10.10 -0.01
C HIS A 18 0.15 -11.01 -0.22
N ARG A 19 -0.06 -12.23 -0.72
CA ARG A 19 1.00 -13.22 -0.90
C ARG A 19 1.12 -13.63 -2.35
N SER A 20 2.35 -13.89 -2.81
CA SER A 20 2.57 -14.57 -4.08
C SER A 20 2.04 -16.01 -4.03
N ALA A 21 1.78 -16.61 -5.20
CA ALA A 21 1.31 -18.00 -5.30
C ALA A 21 2.23 -19.01 -4.59
N GLY A 22 3.55 -18.76 -4.60
CA GLY A 22 4.55 -19.58 -3.89
C GLY A 22 4.75 -19.20 -2.42
N GLY A 23 4.04 -18.21 -1.90
CA GLY A 23 4.13 -17.73 -0.52
C GLY A 23 5.44 -17.05 -0.14
N ALA A 24 6.37 -16.91 -1.08
CA ALA A 24 7.71 -16.44 -0.77
C ALA A 24 7.85 -14.92 -0.72
N LEU A 25 6.94 -14.20 -1.38
CA LEU A 25 6.84 -12.75 -1.36
C LEU A 25 5.52 -12.35 -0.70
N VAL A 26 5.60 -11.42 0.24
CA VAL A 26 4.46 -10.86 0.94
C VAL A 26 4.50 -9.35 0.81
N ALA A 27 3.41 -8.75 0.35
CA ALA A 27 3.20 -7.31 0.39
C ALA A 27 2.22 -6.99 1.53
N ASN A 28 2.67 -6.20 2.50
CA ASN A 28 1.84 -5.70 3.58
C ASN A 28 1.45 -4.26 3.27
N VAL A 29 0.21 -4.06 2.83
CA VAL A 29 -0.35 -2.75 2.52
C VAL A 29 -0.81 -2.11 3.82
N LEU A 30 -0.12 -1.04 4.22
CA LEU A 30 -0.40 -0.30 5.46
C LEU A 30 -1.50 0.75 5.20
N ARG A 31 -2.26 1.11 6.25
CA ARG A 31 -3.33 2.11 6.14
C ARG A 31 -2.88 3.50 5.67
N ASN A 32 -1.61 3.83 5.88
CA ASN A 32 -1.04 5.11 5.42
C ASN A 32 -0.68 5.10 3.92
N GLY A 33 -1.00 4.03 3.18
CA GLY A 33 -0.72 3.89 1.75
C GLY A 33 0.65 3.32 1.43
N SER A 34 1.53 3.17 2.42
CA SER A 34 2.84 2.54 2.21
C SER A 34 2.74 1.02 2.17
N VAL A 35 3.65 0.38 1.44
CA VAL A 35 3.64 -1.08 1.25
C VAL A 35 4.98 -1.65 1.66
N LEU A 36 4.97 -2.50 2.68
CA LEU A 36 6.15 -3.22 3.15
C LEU A 36 6.20 -4.61 2.49
N LEU A 37 7.16 -4.79 1.58
CA LEU A 37 7.48 -6.08 1.00
C LEU A 37 8.44 -6.86 1.88
N GLN A 38 8.15 -8.12 2.12
CA GLN A 38 9.00 -9.06 2.86
C GLN A 38 9.10 -10.37 2.10
N TRP A 39 10.26 -11.02 2.15
CA TRP A 39 10.47 -12.29 1.46
C TRP A 39 11.37 -13.25 2.21
N GLY A 40 11.21 -14.54 1.90
CA GLY A 40 12.02 -15.62 2.43
C GLY A 40 12.61 -16.49 1.32
N LEU A 41 13.93 -16.62 1.26
CA LEU A 41 14.63 -17.44 0.25
C LEU A 41 14.24 -18.92 0.28
N ARG A 42 13.84 -19.45 1.44
CA ARG A 42 13.45 -20.86 1.62
C ARG A 42 12.28 -21.28 0.73
N HIS A 43 11.44 -20.32 0.35
CA HIS A 43 10.26 -20.56 -0.48
C HIS A 43 10.56 -20.49 -2.00
N TRP A 44 11.81 -20.20 -2.38
CA TRP A 44 12.27 -20.22 -3.79
C TRP A 44 12.94 -21.53 -4.21
N GLY A 45 12.96 -22.52 -3.32
CA GLY A 45 13.55 -23.83 -3.55
C GLY A 45 14.62 -24.21 -2.51
N PRO A 46 15.23 -25.40 -2.66
CA PRO A 46 16.20 -25.90 -1.70
C PRO A 46 17.45 -25.00 -1.62
N PRO A 47 18.05 -24.86 -0.42
CA PRO A 47 19.27 -24.10 -0.22
C PRO A 47 20.40 -24.67 -1.10
N PRO A 48 21.34 -23.83 -1.57
CA PRO A 48 22.40 -24.31 -2.44
C PRO A 48 23.32 -25.30 -1.70
N PRO A 49 23.79 -26.37 -2.37
CA PRO A 49 24.73 -27.33 -1.80
C PRO A 49 26.14 -26.76 -1.60
N ARG A 50 26.44 -25.59 -2.20
CA ARG A 50 27.74 -24.91 -2.07
C ARG A 50 27.55 -23.43 -1.73
N PRO A 51 28.34 -22.87 -0.80
CA PRO A 51 28.31 -21.45 -0.45
C PRO A 51 28.73 -20.52 -1.62
N SER A 52 29.38 -21.06 -2.67
CA SER A 52 29.78 -20.31 -3.87
C SER A 52 28.64 -19.93 -4.82
N ALA A 53 27.44 -20.51 -4.66
CA ALA A 53 26.21 -19.97 -5.26
C ALA A 53 25.71 -18.76 -4.45
N ALA A 54 26.60 -17.81 -4.21
CA ALA A 54 26.36 -16.64 -3.39
C ALA A 54 25.23 -15.83 -4.05
N LEU A 55 24.12 -15.74 -3.32
CA LEU A 55 23.09 -14.74 -3.59
C LEU A 55 23.79 -13.39 -3.76
N ARG A 56 23.65 -12.76 -4.92
CA ARG A 56 24.18 -11.43 -5.22
C ARG A 56 23.22 -10.34 -4.78
N GLY A 57 21.92 -10.64 -4.87
CA GLY A 57 20.89 -9.66 -4.62
C GLY A 57 19.52 -10.11 -5.10
N PHE A 58 18.66 -9.13 -5.29
CA PHE A 58 17.31 -9.32 -5.78
C PHE A 58 16.95 -8.21 -6.75
N ALA A 59 16.36 -8.58 -7.89
CA ALA A 59 15.73 -7.63 -8.79
C ALA A 59 14.25 -7.50 -8.39
N LEU A 60 13.81 -6.30 -8.05
CA LEU A 60 12.41 -5.98 -7.81
C LEU A 60 11.89 -5.17 -9.00
N ASN A 61 10.92 -5.72 -9.73
CA ASN A 61 10.27 -5.03 -10.83
C ASN A 61 8.85 -4.62 -10.43
N CYS A 62 8.50 -3.38 -10.76
CA CYS A 62 7.21 -2.77 -10.45
C CYS A 62 6.44 -2.49 -11.74
N SER A 63 5.18 -2.89 -11.74
CA SER A 63 4.21 -2.45 -12.74
C SER A 63 2.87 -2.20 -12.10
N TRP A 64 2.03 -1.39 -12.75
CA TRP A 64 0.64 -1.22 -12.37
C TRP A 64 -0.25 -1.25 -13.60
N ASP A 65 -1.44 -1.80 -13.44
CA ASP A 65 -2.43 -1.88 -14.51
C ASP A 65 -3.24 -0.57 -14.55
N GLY A 66 -3.15 0.14 -15.68
CA GLY A 66 -4.10 1.18 -16.05
C GLY A 66 -5.34 0.58 -16.71
N THR A 67 -6.24 1.43 -17.18
CA THR A 67 -7.55 1.01 -17.72
C THR A 67 -7.43 0.12 -18.97
N TYR A 68 -6.41 0.36 -19.80
CA TYR A 68 -6.22 -0.34 -21.07
C TYR A 68 -4.80 -0.85 -21.30
N THR A 69 -3.85 -0.47 -20.45
CA THR A 69 -2.42 -0.78 -20.62
C THR A 69 -1.75 -0.97 -19.26
N ARG A 70 -0.66 -1.74 -19.25
CA ARG A 70 0.21 -1.88 -18.07
C ARG A 70 1.35 -0.90 -18.16
N PHE A 71 1.58 -0.16 -17.08
CA PHE A 71 2.67 0.81 -16.98
C PHE A 71 3.77 0.30 -16.05
N PRO A 72 5.05 0.39 -16.45
CA PRO A 72 6.15 0.17 -15.53
C PRO A 72 6.23 1.30 -14.50
N CYS A 73 6.64 0.96 -13.28
CA CYS A 73 7.10 1.90 -12.26
C CYS A 73 8.60 1.63 -12.00
N ASP A 74 9.10 1.99 -10.82
CA ASP A 74 10.53 1.81 -10.51
C ASP A 74 10.92 0.34 -10.37
N SER A 75 12.00 -0.01 -11.06
CA SER A 75 12.72 -1.27 -10.85
C SER A 75 13.95 -1.02 -10.00
N VAL A 76 14.15 -1.86 -8.97
CA VAL A 76 15.21 -1.68 -7.98
C VAL A 76 16.04 -2.95 -7.88
N GLU A 77 17.36 -2.79 -7.92
CA GLU A 77 18.32 -3.85 -7.60
C GLU A 77 18.71 -3.75 -6.12
N LEU A 78 18.47 -4.83 -5.39
CA LEU A 78 18.67 -4.91 -3.95
C LEU A 78 19.87 -5.81 -3.66
N GLY A 79 20.70 -5.43 -2.69
CA GLY A 79 21.83 -6.26 -2.27
C GLY A 79 21.40 -7.56 -1.57
N ALA A 80 22.31 -8.53 -1.51
CA ALA A 80 22.06 -9.84 -0.88
C ALA A 80 21.65 -9.77 0.62
N ALA A 81 22.02 -8.68 1.30
CA ALA A 81 21.69 -8.45 2.70
C ALA A 81 20.26 -7.92 2.91
N CYS A 82 19.60 -7.42 1.86
CA CYS A 82 18.24 -6.90 1.94
C CYS A 82 17.25 -8.03 2.26
N ARG A 83 16.33 -7.75 3.19
CA ARG A 83 15.29 -8.69 3.64
C ARG A 83 13.88 -8.16 3.44
N ASP A 84 13.75 -6.85 3.28
CA ASP A 84 12.50 -6.16 3.05
C ASP A 84 12.73 -4.92 2.17
N TYR A 85 11.63 -4.39 1.63
CA TYR A 85 11.60 -3.16 0.84
C TYR A 85 10.33 -2.38 1.18
N LEU A 86 10.44 -1.07 1.37
CA LEU A 86 9.31 -0.21 1.70
C LEU A 86 9.01 0.71 0.51
N LEU A 87 7.85 0.52 -0.10
CA LEU A 87 7.30 1.46 -1.07
C LEU A 87 6.51 2.52 -0.29
N ALA A 88 7.09 3.72 -0.15
CA ALA A 88 6.52 4.78 0.69
C ALA A 88 5.25 5.39 0.10
N GLU A 89 5.26 5.68 -1.20
CA GLU A 89 4.17 6.40 -1.88
C GLU A 89 3.60 5.54 -3.01
N ALA A 90 2.65 4.67 -2.68
CA ALA A 90 1.90 3.93 -3.67
C ALA A 90 0.66 4.72 -4.08
N HIS A 91 0.40 4.84 -5.38
CA HIS A 91 -0.79 5.50 -5.89
C HIS A 91 -2.05 4.72 -5.50
N GLY A 92 -3.06 5.43 -5.01
CA GLY A 92 -4.35 4.82 -4.72
C GLY A 92 -5.05 4.33 -5.98
N SER A 93 -5.98 3.38 -5.81
CA SER A 93 -6.95 2.96 -6.83
C SER A 93 -6.41 2.21 -8.06
N VAL A 94 -5.11 2.00 -8.18
CA VAL A 94 -4.49 1.17 -9.25
C VAL A 94 -4.12 -0.22 -8.73
N ARG A 95 -4.10 -1.22 -9.62
CA ARG A 95 -3.64 -2.58 -9.29
C ARG A 95 -2.14 -2.66 -9.52
N TYR A 96 -1.37 -2.73 -8.44
CA TYR A 96 0.06 -2.96 -8.50
C TYR A 96 0.37 -4.43 -8.70
N ARG A 97 1.45 -4.70 -9.42
CA ARG A 97 2.10 -5.99 -9.57
C ARG A 97 3.60 -5.80 -9.34
N LEU A 98 4.07 -6.30 -8.20
CA LEU A 98 5.48 -6.30 -7.81
C LEU A 98 6.04 -7.71 -7.95
N CYS A 99 7.10 -7.86 -8.72
CA CYS A 99 7.76 -9.14 -8.98
C CYS A 99 9.18 -9.11 -8.42
N LEU A 100 9.50 -10.02 -7.51
CA LEU A 100 10.84 -10.16 -6.93
C LEU A 100 11.54 -11.37 -7.54
N GLN A 101 12.80 -11.21 -7.96
CA GLN A 101 13.64 -12.29 -8.48
C GLN A 101 14.99 -12.34 -7.77
N PRO A 102 15.35 -13.44 -7.09
CA PRO A 102 16.70 -13.64 -6.58
C PRO A 102 17.73 -13.68 -7.71
N ARG A 103 18.87 -13.03 -7.50
CA ARG A 103 20.03 -13.06 -8.42
C ARG A 103 21.16 -13.84 -7.75
N TYR A 104 21.62 -14.89 -8.40
CA TYR A 104 22.75 -15.69 -7.95
C TYR A 104 23.96 -15.43 -8.85
N ALA A 105 25.17 -15.65 -8.31
CA ALA A 105 26.36 -15.66 -9.14
C ALA A 105 26.29 -16.79 -10.19
N PRO A 106 26.80 -16.58 -11.42
CA PRO A 106 27.00 -17.65 -12.38
C PRO A 106 27.79 -18.82 -11.77
N PRO A 107 27.53 -20.07 -12.18
CA PRO A 107 26.71 -20.49 -13.33
C PRO A 107 25.22 -20.67 -13.00
N ARG A 108 24.75 -20.27 -11.81
CA ARG A 108 23.38 -20.56 -11.38
C ARG A 108 22.37 -19.67 -12.12
N PRO A 109 21.39 -20.24 -12.84
CA PRO A 109 20.32 -19.44 -13.43
C PRO A 109 19.46 -18.82 -12.34
N ALA A 110 18.95 -17.61 -12.61
CA ALA A 110 18.02 -16.95 -11.71
C ALA A 110 16.71 -17.77 -11.67
N PRO A 111 16.19 -18.11 -10.48
CA PRO A 111 14.91 -18.79 -10.37
C PRO A 111 13.77 -17.88 -10.87
N PRO A 112 12.57 -18.42 -11.13
CA PRO A 112 11.44 -17.61 -11.56
C PRO A 112 11.11 -16.50 -10.55
N ALA A 113 10.70 -15.34 -11.07
CA ALA A 113 10.22 -14.25 -10.22
C ALA A 113 8.92 -14.66 -9.54
N GLN A 114 8.73 -14.24 -8.29
CA GLN A 114 7.42 -14.32 -7.65
C GLN A 114 6.79 -12.96 -7.59
N CYS A 115 5.55 -12.90 -8.04
CA CYS A 115 4.80 -11.67 -8.14
C CYS A 115 3.69 -11.64 -7.09
N VAL A 116 3.47 -10.47 -6.52
CA VAL A 116 2.34 -10.17 -5.65
C VAL A 116 1.55 -9.02 -6.26
N GLU A 117 0.23 -9.14 -6.19
CA GLU A 117 -0.69 -8.15 -6.71
C GLU A 117 -1.57 -7.62 -5.58
N PHE A 118 -1.74 -6.30 -5.55
CA PHE A 118 -2.51 -5.62 -4.51
C PHE A 118 -3.04 -4.28 -5.03
N ARG A 119 -3.95 -3.71 -4.26
CA ARG A 119 -4.44 -2.35 -4.45
C ARG A 119 -4.23 -1.59 -3.14
N VAL A 120 -3.97 -0.30 -3.26
CA VAL A 120 -3.86 0.60 -2.12
C VAL A 120 -5.12 1.43 -2.07
N GLU A 121 -5.77 1.46 -0.92
CA GLU A 121 -6.89 2.38 -0.72
C GLU A 121 -6.38 3.83 -0.83
N PRO A 122 -7.02 4.69 -1.65
CA PRO A 122 -6.62 6.09 -1.76
C PRO A 122 -6.77 6.79 -0.40
N ALA A 123 -5.66 7.36 0.10
CA ALA A 123 -5.64 8.11 1.36
C ALA A 123 -6.65 9.27 1.38
N ALA A 124 -6.91 9.88 0.21
CA ALA A 124 -7.77 11.06 0.06
C ALA A 124 -9.28 10.78 0.11
N MET A 125 -9.75 9.53 0.02
CA MET A 125 -11.18 9.27 -0.19
C MET A 125 -12.02 9.29 1.11
N ARG A 126 -11.39 9.41 2.28
CA ARG A 126 -12.12 9.51 3.57
C ARG A 126 -12.18 10.93 4.11
N ASP A 127 -11.09 11.67 4.07
CA ASP A 127 -11.05 13.01 4.67
C ASP A 127 -11.87 14.04 3.87
N ILE A 128 -11.96 13.89 2.54
CA ILE A 128 -12.74 14.81 1.70
C ILE A 128 -14.25 14.60 1.90
N VAL A 129 -14.73 13.36 2.01
CA VAL A 129 -16.17 13.09 2.21
C VAL A 129 -16.61 13.47 3.62
N VAL A 130 -15.75 13.27 4.63
CA VAL A 130 -16.02 13.72 6.00
C VAL A 130 -16.03 15.25 6.06
N ALA A 131 -15.13 15.93 5.35
CA ALA A 131 -15.16 17.39 5.25
C ALA A 131 -16.41 17.91 4.50
N MET A 132 -16.79 17.31 3.38
CA MET A 132 -17.97 17.75 2.61
C MET A 132 -19.30 17.48 3.34
N THR A 133 -19.41 16.37 4.07
CA THR A 133 -20.60 16.08 4.89
C THR A 133 -20.65 16.91 6.17
N ALA A 134 -19.50 17.21 6.81
CA ALA A 134 -19.44 18.12 7.95
C ALA A 134 -19.77 19.56 7.57
N VAL A 135 -19.22 20.08 6.46
CA VAL A 135 -19.50 21.43 5.97
C VAL A 135 -20.95 21.55 5.52
N GLY A 136 -21.47 20.60 4.72
CA GLY A 136 -22.87 20.59 4.30
C GLY A 136 -23.86 20.50 5.47
N GLY A 137 -23.59 19.60 6.42
CA GLY A 137 -24.43 19.45 7.62
C GLY A 137 -24.44 20.69 8.52
N SER A 138 -23.28 21.34 8.71
CA SER A 138 -23.19 22.56 9.52
C SER A 138 -23.97 23.75 8.92
N ILE A 139 -23.95 23.90 7.59
CA ILE A 139 -24.72 24.94 6.89
C ILE A 139 -26.22 24.70 7.06
N CYS A 140 -26.69 23.46 6.89
CA CYS A 140 -28.10 23.12 7.07
C CYS A 140 -28.59 23.41 8.50
N VAL A 141 -27.81 23.02 9.52
CA VAL A 141 -28.15 23.30 10.92
C VAL A 141 -28.18 24.80 11.19
N MET A 142 -27.19 25.55 10.70
CA MET A 142 -27.12 27.00 10.87
C MET A 142 -28.33 27.71 10.25
N LEU A 143 -28.76 27.32 9.04
CA LEU A 143 -29.94 27.90 8.39
C LEU A 143 -31.23 27.63 9.16
N VAL A 144 -31.41 26.44 9.74
CA VAL A 144 -32.57 26.12 10.59
C VAL A 144 -32.61 27.03 11.81
N PHE A 145 -31.48 27.22 12.49
CA PHE A 145 -31.40 28.13 13.64
C PHE A 145 -31.73 29.58 13.25
N ILE A 146 -31.23 30.07 12.11
CA ILE A 146 -31.55 31.41 11.62
C ILE A 146 -33.05 31.54 11.32
N CYS A 147 -33.66 30.57 10.64
CA CYS A 147 -35.10 30.57 10.35
C CYS A 147 -35.95 30.59 11.62
N LEU A 148 -35.59 29.75 12.62
CA LEU A 148 -36.27 29.72 13.91
C LEU A 148 -36.09 31.04 14.68
N LEU A 149 -34.90 31.63 14.64
CA LEU A 149 -34.63 32.92 15.29
C LEU A 149 -35.46 34.04 14.65
N VAL A 150 -35.56 34.07 13.32
CA VAL A 150 -36.39 35.05 12.61
C VAL A 150 -37.86 34.87 12.99
N ALA A 151 -38.38 33.64 12.98
CA ALA A 151 -39.76 33.36 13.39
C ALA A 151 -40.01 33.81 14.84
N TYR A 152 -39.10 33.49 15.76
CA TYR A 152 -39.18 33.89 17.15
C TYR A 152 -39.19 35.43 17.31
N ILE A 153 -38.30 36.13 16.61
CA ILE A 153 -38.25 37.60 16.60
C ILE A 153 -39.55 38.17 16.04
N THR A 154 -40.07 37.65 14.92
CA THR A 154 -41.32 38.15 14.34
C THR A 154 -42.52 37.93 15.27
N GLU A 155 -42.55 36.82 16.02
CA GLU A 155 -43.64 36.54 16.95
C GLU A 155 -43.53 37.36 18.25
N ASN A 156 -42.32 37.56 18.77
CA ASN A 156 -42.11 38.18 20.09
C ASN A 156 -41.86 39.69 20.04
N LEU A 157 -41.40 40.24 18.91
CA LEU A 157 -41.16 41.69 18.75
C LEU A 157 -42.21 42.39 17.87
N MET A 158 -42.99 41.67 17.05
CA MET A 158 -44.06 42.26 16.23
C MET A 158 -45.50 41.92 16.69
N SER A 159 -45.69 41.32 17.87
CA SER A 159 -46.97 41.45 18.58
C SER A 159 -46.95 42.72 19.44
N PRO A 160 -47.69 43.79 19.10
CA PRO A 160 -48.03 44.85 20.05
C PRO A 160 -48.97 44.34 21.16
#